data_AF-A0A7W4P2N0-F1
#
_entry.id   AF-A0A7W4P2N0-F1
#
_cell.length_a   1.000
_cell.length_b   1.000
_cell.length_c   1.000
_cell.angle_alpha   90.00
_cell.angle_beta   90.00
_cell.angle_gamma   90.00
#
_symmetry.space_group_name_H-M   'P 1'
#
loop_
_entity.id
_entity.type
_entity.pdbx_description
1 polymer ?
#
loop_
_entity_poly.entity_id
_entity_poly.type
_entity_poly.pdbx_seq_one_letter_code
_entity_poly.pdbx_strand_id
1 'polypeptide(L)'
;MARIAACWGMLVLLLAAELVAARMGSGIGVGVLAVLMVLVIVLGFMQILRAPPLAIIFALGGLFWLTILLALGSLDSFTRTTVPVHAAALPGPTAE
;
A
#
# COMPACT_ATOMS: atom_id res chain seq x y z
N MET A 1 5.31 11.21 -28.12
CA MET A 1 4.20 11.93 -27.45
C MET A 1 2.91 11.11 -27.39
N ALA A 2 2.41 10.56 -28.52
CA ALA A 2 1.14 9.79 -28.55
C ALA A 2 1.07 8.64 -27.53
N ARG A 3 2.15 7.85 -27.36
CA ARG A 3 2.19 6.75 -26.38
C ARG A 3 2.04 7.23 -24.93
N ILE A 4 2.67 8.36 -24.60
CA ILE A 4 2.62 8.96 -23.26
C ILE A 4 1.20 9.46 -22.98
N ALA A 5 0.58 10.14 -23.95
CA ALA A 5 -0.81 10.58 -23.86
C ALA A 5 -1.80 9.41 -23.71
N ALA A 6 -1.56 8.30 -24.41
CA ALA A 6 -2.36 7.08 -24.27
C ALA A 6 -2.22 6.43 -22.88
N CYS A 7 -0.99 6.27 -22.37
CA CYS A 7 -0.77 5.77 -21.01
C CYS A 7 -1.39 6.69 -19.95
N TRP A 8 -1.29 8.01 -20.15
CA TRP A 8 -1.93 8.97 -19.27
C TRP A 8 -3.47 8.84 -19.29
N GLY A 9 -4.08 8.78 -20.46
CA GLY A 9 -5.53 8.57 -20.59
C GLY A 9 -6.00 7.25 -19.95
N MET A 10 -5.23 6.18 -20.12
CA MET A 10 -5.48 4.88 -19.47
C MET A 10 -5.46 4.98 -17.94
N LEU A 11 -4.50 5.72 -17.36
CA LEU A 11 -4.41 5.93 -15.91
C LEU A 11 -5.61 6.73 -15.38
N VAL A 12 -6.01 7.78 -16.09
CA VAL A 12 -7.20 8.58 -15.72
C VAL A 12 -8.46 7.71 -15.76
N LEU A 13 -8.59 6.83 -16.77
CA LEU A 13 -9.72 5.91 -16.86
C LEU A 13 -9.73 4.89 -15.71
N LEU A 14 -8.58 4.27 -15.41
CA LEU A 14 -8.46 3.33 -14.29
C LEU A 14 -8.79 4.01 -12.96
N LEU A 15 -8.41 5.28 -12.78
CA LEU A 15 -8.69 6.04 -11.57
C LEU A 15 -10.17 6.32 -11.41
N ALA A 16 -10.84 6.72 -12.49
CA ALA A 16 -12.29 6.86 -12.48
C ALA A 16 -12.97 5.53 -12.12
N ALA A 17 -12.52 4.41 -12.69
CA ALA A 17 -13.06 3.09 -12.38
C ALA A 17 -12.84 2.69 -10.91
N GLU A 18 -11.69 3.02 -10.33
CA GLU A 18 -11.36 2.72 -8.94
C GLU A 18 -12.24 3.50 -7.97
N LEU A 19 -12.48 4.79 -8.23
CA LEU A 19 -13.39 5.61 -7.45
C LEU A 19 -14.83 5.09 -7.50
N VAL A 20 -15.26 4.57 -8.66
CA VAL A 20 -16.57 3.92 -8.80
C VAL A 20 -16.62 2.60 -8.02
N ALA A 21 -15.59 1.77 -8.11
CA ALA A 21 -15.50 0.50 -7.37
C ALA A 21 -15.48 0.72 -5.85
N ALA A 22 -14.75 1.73 -5.38
CA ALA A 22 -14.73 2.15 -3.99
C ALA A 22 -16.11 2.63 -3.52
N ARG A 23 -16.81 3.42 -4.35
CA ARG A 23 -18.20 3.85 -4.08
C ARG A 23 -19.18 2.68 -3.99
N MET A 24 -18.95 1.62 -4.75
CA MET A 24 -19.76 0.39 -4.70
C MET A 24 -19.37 -0.54 -3.54
N GLY A 25 -18.35 -0.20 -2.75
CA GLY A 25 -17.88 -1.01 -1.62
C GLY A 25 -17.07 -2.25 -2.01
N SER A 26 -16.60 -2.35 -3.26
CA SER A 26 -15.83 -3.50 -3.73
C SER A 26 -14.34 -3.34 -3.40
N GLY A 27 -13.93 -3.78 -2.21
CA GLY A 27 -12.53 -3.73 -1.79
C GLY A 27 -11.58 -4.52 -2.70
N ILE A 28 -12.03 -5.67 -3.23
CA ILE A 28 -11.25 -6.49 -4.18
C ILE A 28 -11.06 -5.73 -5.50
N GLY A 29 -12.11 -5.06 -5.99
CA GLY A 29 -12.07 -4.28 -7.22
C GLY A 29 -11.06 -3.13 -7.15
N VAL A 30 -11.01 -2.43 -6.01
CA VAL A 30 -10.03 -1.36 -5.75
C VAL A 30 -8.60 -1.90 -5.81
N GLY A 31 -8.33 -3.02 -5.11
CA GLY A 31 -7.00 -3.63 -5.12
C GLY A 31 -6.52 -4.06 -6.52
N VAL A 32 -7.41 -4.66 -7.33
CA VAL A 32 -7.09 -5.07 -8.71
C VAL A 32 -6.79 -3.85 -9.59
N LEU A 33 -7.55 -2.77 -9.46
CA LEU A 33 -7.35 -1.54 -10.22
C LEU A 33 -6.04 -0.83 -9.85
N ALA A 34 -5.70 -0.79 -8.56
CA ALA A 34 -4.42 -0.26 -8.09
C ALA A 34 -3.23 -1.02 -8.71
N VAL A 35 -3.29 -2.35 -8.76
CA VAL A 35 -2.24 -3.17 -9.39
C VAL A 35 -2.15 -2.90 -10.90
N LEU A 36 -3.28 -2.75 -11.59
CA LEU A 36 -3.30 -2.40 -13.02
C LEU A 36 -2.65 -1.04 -13.30
N MET A 37 -2.86 -0.03 -12.45
CA MET A 37 -2.21 1.27 -12.61
C MET A 37 -0.68 1.16 -12.48
N VAL A 38 -0.19 0.44 -11.48
CA VAL A 38 1.25 0.20 -11.28
C VAL A 38 1.84 -0.47 -12.53
N LEU A 39 1.15 -1.45 -13.11
CA LEU A 39 1.58 -2.11 -14.34
C LEU A 39 1.71 -1.13 -15.51
N VAL A 40 0.72 -0.25 -15.70
CA VAL A 40 0.72 0.77 -16.77
C VAL A 40 1.91 1.74 -16.59
N ILE A 41 2.22 2.13 -15.36
CA ILE A 41 3.37 3.02 -15.07
C ILE A 41 4.69 2.32 -15.39
N VAL A 42 4.88 1.10 -14.88
CA VAL A 42 6.13 0.34 -15.03
C VAL A 42 6.42 0.01 -16.51
N LEU A 43 5.40 -0.41 -17.25
CA LEU A 43 5.54 -0.79 -18.67
C LEU A 43 5.54 0.42 -19.61
N GLY A 44 4.66 1.40 -19.37
CA GLY A 44 4.44 2.52 -20.27
C GLY A 44 5.44 3.66 -20.11
N PHE A 45 5.68 4.07 -18.85
CA PHE A 45 6.52 5.21 -18.50
C PHE A 45 7.96 4.80 -18.17
N MET A 46 8.14 3.84 -17.26
CA MET A 46 9.50 3.43 -16.84
C MET A 46 10.20 2.53 -17.87
N GLN A 47 9.45 1.91 -18.81
CA GLN A 47 9.98 0.98 -19.82
C GLN A 47 10.96 -0.04 -19.22
N ILE A 48 10.59 -0.64 -18.09
CA ILE A 48 11.53 -1.47 -17.32
C ILE A 48 12.04 -2.68 -18.12
N LEU A 49 11.28 -3.12 -19.14
CA LEU A 49 11.66 -4.18 -20.09
C LEU A 49 12.80 -3.79 -21.05
N ARG A 50 13.09 -2.49 -21.23
CA ARG A 50 14.24 -1.98 -21.99
C ARG A 50 15.39 -1.54 -21.08
N ALA A 51 15.19 -1.56 -19.77
CA ALA A 51 16.21 -1.19 -18.81
C ALA A 51 17.24 -2.33 -18.65
N PRO A 52 18.49 -2.01 -18.27
CA PRO A 52 19.49 -3.03 -17.97
C PRO A 52 18.99 -3.96 -16.84
N PRO A 53 19.31 -5.27 -16.89
CA PRO A 53 18.76 -6.28 -15.98
C PRO A 53 19.05 -5.99 -14.50
N LEU A 54 20.13 -5.27 -14.21
CA LEU A 54 20.48 -4.77 -12.87
C LEU A 54 19.39 -3.88 -12.26
N ALA A 55 18.74 -3.02 -13.05
CA ALA A 55 17.67 -2.15 -12.58
C ALA A 55 16.42 -2.94 -12.19
N ILE A 56 16.11 -4.03 -12.93
CA ILE A 56 14.98 -4.92 -12.64
C ILE A 56 15.22 -5.63 -11.30
N ILE A 57 16.41 -6.19 -11.10
CA ILE A 57 16.76 -6.91 -9.86
C ILE A 57 16.70 -5.96 -8.65
N PHE A 58 17.18 -4.73 -8.79
CA PHE A 58 17.12 -3.75 -7.71
C PHE A 58 15.68 -3.32 -7.40
N ALA A 59 14.84 -3.12 -8.42
CA ALA A 59 13.42 -2.81 -8.24
C ALA A 59 12.67 -3.96 -7.54
N LEU A 60 12.92 -5.21 -7.94
CA LEU A 60 12.35 -6.39 -7.29
C LEU A 60 12.85 -6.55 -5.85
N GLY A 61 14.15 -6.32 -5.61
CA GLY A 61 14.73 -6.35 -4.27
C GLY A 61 14.14 -5.28 -3.36
N GLY A 62 13.94 -4.06 -3.86
CA GLY A 62 13.26 -2.99 -3.13
C GLY A 62 11.80 -3.30 -2.85
N LEU A 63 11.06 -3.83 -3.83
CA LEU A 63 9.66 -4.24 -3.65
C LEU A 63 9.54 -5.35 -2.60
N PHE A 64 10.44 -6.33 -2.64
CA PHE A 64 10.54 -7.39 -1.64
C PHE A 64 10.75 -6.82 -0.24
N TRP A 65 11.73 -5.92 -0.08
CA TRP A 65 12.00 -5.28 1.21
C TRP A 65 10.79 -4.46 1.72
N LEU A 66 10.19 -3.64 0.86
CA LEU A 66 9.02 -2.84 1.21
C LEU A 66 7.84 -3.70 1.65
N THR A 67 7.63 -4.84 0.99
CA THR A 67 6.57 -5.79 1.36
C THR A 67 6.81 -6.37 2.76
N ILE A 68 8.06 -6.70 3.08
CA ILE A 68 8.43 -7.19 4.43
C ILE A 68 8.18 -6.11 5.48
N LEU A 69 8.66 -4.88 5.26
CA LEU A 69 8.46 -3.78 6.21
C LEU A 69 6.98 -3.47 6.42
N LEU A 70 6.19 -3.49 5.34
CA LEU A 70 4.76 -3.26 5.41
C LEU A 70 4.05 -4.39 6.19
N ALA A 71 4.41 -5.65 5.94
CA ALA A 71 3.84 -6.79 6.66
C ALA A 71 4.21 -6.75 8.15
N LEU A 72 5.48 -6.54 8.48
CA LEU A 72 5.95 -6.44 9.86
C LEU A 72 5.31 -5.26 10.59
N GLY A 73 5.22 -4.09 9.96
CA GLY A 73 4.56 -2.92 10.53
C GLY A 73 3.06 -3.11 10.74
N SER A 74 2.37 -3.80 9.82
CA SER A 74 0.96 -4.14 9.97
C SER A 74 0.71 -5.09 11.15
N LEU A 75 1.66 -6.01 11.40
CA LEU A 75 1.60 -6.97 12.50
C LEU A 75 1.98 -6.37 13.86
N ASP A 76 2.64 -5.20 13.91
CA ASP A 76 3.01 -4.50 15.16
C ASP A 76 1.80 -4.26 16.08
N SER A 77 0.62 -3.98 15.50
CA SER A 77 -0.59 -3.77 16.30
C SER A 77 -1.04 -5.03 17.05
N PHE A 78 -0.71 -6.22 16.56
CA PHE A 78 -1.10 -7.49 17.20
C PHE A 78 -0.13 -7.95 18.28
N THR A 79 1.10 -7.39 18.33
CA THR A 79 2.11 -7.73 19.34
C THR A 79 2.10 -6.77 20.53
N ARG A 80 1.38 -5.65 20.45
CA ARG A 80 1.13 -4.77 21.60
C ARG A 80 0.19 -5.44 22.60
N THR A 81 0.75 -5.92 23.71
CA THR A 81 -0.03 -6.21 24.91
C THR A 81 -0.31 -4.90 25.64
N THR A 82 -1.56 -4.44 25.61
CA THR A 82 -1.99 -3.32 26.45
C THR A 82 -2.02 -3.79 27.89
N VAL A 83 -0.98 -3.49 28.67
CA VAL A 83 -1.02 -3.63 30.13
C VAL A 83 -1.97 -2.55 30.66
N PRO A 84 -3.11 -2.90 31.29
CA PRO A 84 -4.03 -1.89 31.81
C PRO A 84 -3.38 -1.15 33.00
N VAL A 85 -3.00 0.12 32.79
CA VAL A 85 -2.60 1.07 33.84
C VAL A 85 -3.84 1.58 34.58
N HIS A 86 -4.59 0.67 35.20
CA HIS A 86 -5.70 1.05 36.11
C HIS A 86 -5.85 0.16 37.34
N ALA A 87 -4.95 -0.80 37.56
CA ALA A 87 -4.95 -1.63 38.78
C ALA A 87 -3.98 -1.12 39.88
N ALA A 88 -3.34 0.03 39.69
CA ALA A 88 -2.64 0.75 40.75
C ALA A 88 -3.53 1.91 41.25
N ALA A 89 -4.79 1.58 41.58
CA ALA A 89 -5.57 2.43 42.47
C ALA A 89 -4.86 2.38 43.83
N LEU A 90 -3.99 3.38 44.06
CA LEU A 90 -3.45 3.68 45.37
C LEU A 90 -4.63 3.70 46.37
N PRO A 91 -4.55 2.98 47.51
CA PRO A 91 -5.55 3.17 48.55
C PRO A 91 -5.49 4.64 48.97
N GLY A 92 -6.58 5.37 48.74
CA GLY A 92 -6.74 6.73 49.24
C GLY A 92 -6.57 6.73 50.76
N PRO A 93 -6.04 7.82 51.35
CA PRO A 93 -5.87 7.90 52.80
C PRO A 93 -7.22 7.71 53.47
N THR A 94 -7.35 6.62 54.24
CA THR A 94 -8.48 6.39 55.14
C THR A 94 -8.49 7.53 56.15
N ALA A 95 -9.46 8.43 55.99
CA ALA A 95 -9.86 9.35 57.03
C ALA A 95 -10.78 8.59 57.99
N GLU A 96 -10.23 8.11 59.11
CA GLU A 96 -10.87 8.00 60.44
C GLU A 96 -9.77 7.99 61.52
#